data_AF-A0A3M1T131-F1
#
_entry.id   AF-A0A3M1T131-F1
#
_cell.length_a   1.000
_cell.length_b   1.000
_cell.length_c   1.000
_cell.angle_alpha   90.00
_cell.angle_beta   90.00
_cell.angle_gamma   90.00
#
_symmetry.space_group_name_H-M   'P 1'
#
loop_
_entity.id
_entity.type
_entity.pdbx_description
1 polymer ?
#
loop_
_entity_poly.entity_id
_entity_poly.type
_entity_poly.pdbx_seq_one_letter_code
_entity_poly.pdbx_strand_id
1 'polypeptide(L)'
;MQPRALACAAALGLLAIAAPSAAQQDDLLTLDEVVAELGDDPAVVEDLLRRLGGGAAAAGFVTPAQRRELLGAVRRGDRSALRRFPTLTVPALGEAVRLAGAASTARERRRRGLDPKPSQGGDGGLGGGPRGVRRLLREPLGIPTGGPPLAEGSLLKDLGYGLQYGDVVDPEKASRHPDSARLANLLNRLAENDPTARSGDRFSVEFSGEVADSVPRLLELLIASGHTVEVRDARYAANFGDLRFRGHDVATPFWLDTEVAVPGREGTLRVPAAHSQHEVVVRGPRVNADVSFFFGIDGKAEFRPMASRGQGWIGGVVAHVYRGERAIEAARMAGEVHRAMVDKQRAHPDLPYGGYYALGVCNDSNALVELHMTGKTTLYPLTRDLRYFQGSGEVDRLARRLPVDGRGAPLGEDGLRRVLGSIPYADLDAVPWPELREDLRRLGATGLRPGDAKGLAGQQALQGGDEPTEAPAKGR
;
A
#
# COMPACT_ATOMS: atom_id res chain seq x y z
N MET A 1 -27.62 -51.01 -18.83
CA MET A 1 -28.63 -49.94 -18.80
C MET A 1 -28.26 -48.94 -17.71
N GLN A 2 -27.83 -47.76 -18.15
CA GLN A 2 -27.64 -46.44 -17.50
C GLN A 2 -27.30 -46.33 -15.98
N PRO A 3 -26.17 -45.68 -15.63
CA PRO A 3 -25.98 -45.05 -14.33
C PRO A 3 -26.54 -43.62 -14.33
N ARG A 4 -27.28 -43.27 -13.27
CA ARG A 4 -27.80 -41.92 -13.01
C ARG A 4 -26.65 -41.00 -12.60
N ALA A 5 -26.32 -40.05 -13.47
CA ALA A 5 -25.44 -38.93 -13.14
C ALA A 5 -26.21 -37.91 -12.28
N LEU A 6 -25.79 -37.72 -11.03
CA LEU A 6 -26.14 -36.56 -10.23
C LEU A 6 -25.33 -35.36 -10.74
N ALA A 7 -25.99 -34.43 -11.42
CA ALA A 7 -25.41 -33.14 -11.78
C ALA A 7 -25.48 -32.21 -10.56
N CYS A 8 -24.36 -32.04 -9.86
CA CYS A 8 -24.17 -30.91 -8.95
C CYS A 8 -23.96 -29.64 -9.79
N ALA A 9 -25.01 -28.83 -9.91
CA ALA A 9 -24.90 -27.47 -10.43
C ALA A 9 -24.19 -26.59 -9.39
N ALA A 10 -22.90 -26.36 -9.57
CA ALA A 10 -22.16 -25.35 -8.83
C ALA A 10 -22.56 -23.95 -9.34
N ALA A 11 -23.38 -23.24 -8.58
CA ALA A 11 -23.64 -21.82 -8.80
C ALA A 11 -22.36 -21.02 -8.47
N LEU A 12 -21.55 -20.74 -9.48
CA LEU A 12 -20.47 -19.76 -9.44
C LEU A 12 -21.09 -18.37 -9.30
N GLY A 13 -21.28 -17.93 -8.06
CA GLY A 13 -21.61 -16.54 -7.74
C GLY A 13 -20.41 -15.65 -8.10
N LEU A 14 -20.47 -15.00 -9.26
CA LEU A 14 -19.68 -13.81 -9.55
C LEU A 14 -20.13 -12.70 -8.59
N LEU A 15 -19.49 -12.62 -7.42
CA LEU A 15 -19.47 -11.40 -6.61
C LEU A 15 -18.67 -10.35 -7.39
N ALA A 16 -19.36 -9.64 -8.27
CA ALA A 16 -18.87 -8.36 -8.75
C ALA A 16 -18.78 -7.44 -7.54
N ILE A 17 -17.55 -7.08 -7.15
CA ILE A 17 -17.35 -5.92 -6.29
C ILE A 17 -17.82 -4.75 -7.15
N ALA A 18 -19.05 -4.29 -6.93
CA ALA A 18 -19.55 -3.12 -7.62
C ALA A 18 -18.60 -1.97 -7.25
N ALA A 19 -17.95 -1.40 -8.26
CA ALA A 19 -17.32 -0.11 -8.10
C ALA A 19 -18.39 0.86 -7.54
N PRO A 20 -18.04 1.78 -6.63
CA PRO A 20 -18.97 2.77 -6.13
C PRO A 20 -19.68 3.42 -7.32
N SER A 21 -21.02 3.43 -7.32
CA SER A 21 -21.80 4.01 -8.39
C SER A 21 -21.42 5.47 -8.59
N ALA A 22 -21.51 6.01 -9.81
CA ALA A 22 -21.21 7.42 -10.11
C ALA A 22 -21.90 8.42 -9.15
N ALA A 23 -23.06 8.06 -8.57
CA ALA A 23 -23.75 8.84 -7.55
C ALA A 23 -22.95 9.09 -6.25
N GLN A 24 -21.87 8.35 -5.99
CA GLN A 24 -21.00 8.55 -4.83
C GLN A 24 -19.90 9.60 -5.08
N GLN A 25 -19.74 10.10 -6.32
CA GLN A 25 -18.78 11.16 -6.64
C GLN A 25 -19.28 12.56 -6.29
N ASP A 26 -20.60 12.76 -6.19
CA ASP A 26 -21.22 14.07 -5.92
C ASP A 26 -21.02 14.56 -4.46
N ASP A 27 -20.55 13.70 -3.57
CA ASP A 27 -20.32 13.98 -2.14
C ASP A 27 -18.82 14.12 -1.76
N LEU A 28 -17.91 14.16 -2.75
CA LEU A 28 -16.48 14.27 -2.49
C LEU A 28 -16.08 15.72 -2.23
N LEU A 29 -15.53 15.99 -1.05
CA LEU A 29 -14.91 17.28 -0.75
C LEU A 29 -13.43 17.27 -1.08
N THR A 30 -12.89 18.37 -1.60
CA THR A 30 -11.46 18.57 -1.73
C THR A 30 -10.89 19.31 -0.51
N LEU A 31 -9.56 19.25 -0.34
CA LEU A 31 -8.90 19.99 0.73
C LEU A 31 -9.11 21.51 0.63
N ASP A 32 -9.18 22.09 -0.58
CA ASP A 32 -9.45 23.52 -0.76
C ASP A 32 -10.88 23.91 -0.36
N GLU A 33 -11.87 23.04 -0.59
CA GLU A 33 -13.26 23.28 -0.16
C GLU A 33 -13.36 23.27 1.36
N VAL A 34 -12.71 22.31 2.03
CA VAL A 34 -12.64 22.25 3.49
C VAL A 34 -11.95 23.49 4.06
N VAL A 35 -10.82 23.92 3.48
CA VAL A 35 -10.10 25.12 3.94
C VAL A 35 -10.95 26.38 3.78
N ALA A 36 -11.66 26.52 2.65
CA ALA A 36 -12.55 27.65 2.41
C ALA A 36 -13.71 27.70 3.41
N GLU A 37 -14.31 26.55 3.74
CA GLU A 37 -15.38 26.43 4.75
C GLU A 37 -14.93 26.76 6.18
N LEU A 38 -13.66 26.52 6.49
CA LEU A 38 -13.08 26.83 7.81
C LEU A 38 -12.71 28.32 7.98
N GLY A 39 -13.03 29.16 6.99
CA GLY A 39 -12.99 30.62 7.12
C GLY A 39 -11.64 31.29 6.85
N ASP A 40 -10.80 30.66 6.02
CA ASP A 40 -9.44 31.13 5.66
C ASP A 40 -8.51 31.42 6.87
N ASP A 41 -8.89 31.04 8.09
CA ASP A 41 -8.09 31.29 9.29
C ASP A 41 -6.81 30.42 9.27
N PRO A 42 -5.62 31.03 9.07
CA PRO A 42 -4.37 30.27 9.02
C PRO A 42 -4.08 29.53 10.33
N ALA A 43 -4.62 29.97 11.46
CA ALA A 43 -4.47 29.29 12.75
C ALA A 43 -5.27 27.99 12.80
N VAL A 44 -6.46 27.95 12.20
CA VAL A 44 -7.26 26.72 12.07
C VAL A 44 -6.56 25.73 11.16
N VAL A 45 -6.01 26.18 10.03
CA VAL A 45 -5.25 25.30 9.13
C VAL A 45 -3.95 24.83 9.77
N GLU A 46 -3.25 25.68 10.51
CA GLU A 46 -2.06 25.29 11.26
C GLU A 46 -2.39 24.27 12.36
N ASP A 47 -3.49 24.46 13.09
CA ASP A 47 -4.00 23.51 14.08
C ASP A 47 -4.38 22.18 13.42
N LEU A 48 -5.08 22.21 12.29
CA LEU A 48 -5.39 21.03 11.49
C LEU A 48 -4.12 20.28 11.09
N LEU A 49 -3.14 20.97 10.52
CA LEU A 49 -1.87 20.35 10.11
C LEU A 49 -1.08 19.83 11.30
N ARG A 50 -1.18 20.47 12.46
CA ARG A 50 -0.57 19.99 13.71
C ARG A 50 -1.26 18.71 14.19
N ARG A 51 -2.58 18.63 14.10
CA ARG A 51 -3.39 17.46 14.46
C ARG A 51 -3.20 16.29 13.50
N LEU A 52 -3.06 16.58 12.21
CA LEU A 52 -2.69 15.63 11.17
C LEU A 52 -1.25 15.14 11.35
N GLY A 53 -0.28 16.04 11.54
CA GLY A 53 1.15 15.75 11.32
C GLY A 53 2.08 15.67 12.53
N GLY A 54 1.59 15.48 13.76
CA GLY A 54 2.45 15.45 14.96
C GLY A 54 2.97 14.07 15.41
N GLY A 55 2.52 12.98 14.79
CA GLY A 55 2.77 11.60 15.23
C GLY A 55 3.22 10.67 14.10
N ALA A 56 3.77 9.51 14.49
CA ALA A 56 4.23 8.47 13.55
C ALA A 56 3.13 7.98 12.58
N ALA A 57 1.85 8.14 12.94
CA ALA A 57 0.69 7.69 12.14
C ALA A 57 0.47 8.47 10.84
N ALA A 58 0.82 9.76 10.78
CA ALA A 58 0.80 10.51 9.51
C ALA A 58 2.14 10.45 8.76
N ALA A 59 3.04 9.58 9.23
CA ALA A 59 4.38 9.32 8.72
C ALA A 59 5.26 10.57 8.44
N GLY A 60 4.88 11.74 8.96
CA GLY A 60 5.65 12.97 8.78
C GLY A 60 5.88 13.35 7.31
N PHE A 61 5.07 12.84 6.38
CA PHE A 61 5.28 13.03 4.93
C PHE A 61 5.17 14.49 4.49
N VAL A 62 4.51 15.33 5.29
CA VAL A 62 4.54 16.78 5.12
C VAL A 62 5.75 17.32 5.88
N THR A 63 6.86 17.46 5.16
CA THR A 63 8.08 18.12 5.66
C THR A 63 7.78 19.56 6.11
N PRO A 64 8.65 20.18 6.94
CA PRO A 64 8.50 21.59 7.28
C PRO A 64 8.42 22.52 6.07
N ALA A 65 9.09 22.18 4.96
CA ALA A 65 9.01 22.93 3.71
C ALA A 65 7.62 22.83 3.07
N GLN A 66 7.09 21.61 2.95
CA GLN A 66 5.74 21.39 2.41
C GLN A 66 4.66 22.00 3.30
N ARG A 67 4.83 21.98 4.63
CA ARG A 67 3.91 22.70 5.54
C ARG A 67 3.90 24.20 5.24
N ARG A 68 5.07 24.81 5.03
CA ARG A 68 5.17 26.24 4.66
C ARG A 68 4.53 26.51 3.30
N GLU A 69 4.73 25.62 2.34
CA GLU A 69 4.11 25.72 1.01
C GLU A 69 2.58 25.67 1.10
N LEU A 70 2.04 24.72 1.85
CA LEU A 70 0.60 24.59 2.08
C LEU A 70 0.01 25.83 2.75
N LEU A 71 0.62 26.29 3.85
CA LEU A 71 0.19 27.52 4.53
C LEU A 71 0.31 28.76 3.62
N GLY A 72 1.33 28.80 2.76
CA GLY A 72 1.48 29.82 1.74
C GLY A 72 0.36 29.78 0.70
N ALA A 73 -0.03 28.58 0.24
CA ALA A 73 -1.14 28.39 -0.69
C ALA A 73 -2.47 28.85 -0.08
N VAL A 74 -2.75 28.48 1.18
CA VAL A 74 -3.92 28.95 1.94
C VAL A 74 -3.96 30.48 1.99
N ARG A 75 -2.87 31.12 2.44
CA ARG A 75 -2.80 32.60 2.57
C ARG A 75 -2.96 33.33 1.25
N ARG A 76 -2.56 32.72 0.12
CA ARG A 76 -2.72 33.29 -1.22
C ARG A 76 -4.05 32.94 -1.88
N GLY A 77 -4.88 32.09 -1.27
CA GLY A 77 -6.08 31.55 -1.90
C GLY A 77 -5.77 30.67 -3.13
N ASP A 78 -4.59 30.04 -3.17
CA ASP A 78 -4.13 29.20 -4.29
C ASP A 78 -4.79 27.82 -4.25
N ARG A 79 -6.05 27.77 -4.69
CA ARG A 79 -6.87 26.54 -4.71
C ARG A 79 -6.27 25.43 -5.57
N SER A 80 -5.59 25.79 -6.66
CA SER A 80 -4.93 24.81 -7.54
C SER A 80 -3.80 24.09 -6.81
N ALA A 81 -2.96 24.83 -6.07
CA ALA A 81 -1.92 24.22 -5.24
C ALA A 81 -2.52 23.31 -4.15
N LEU A 82 -3.61 23.74 -3.50
CA LEU A 82 -4.29 22.96 -2.46
C LEU A 82 -4.85 21.62 -2.96
N ARG A 83 -5.46 21.59 -4.15
CA ARG A 83 -5.98 20.37 -4.79
C ARG A 83 -4.88 19.35 -5.13
N ARG A 84 -3.66 19.85 -5.35
CA ARG A 84 -2.50 19.05 -5.75
C ARG A 84 -1.51 18.83 -4.62
N PHE A 85 -1.86 19.20 -3.40
CA PHE A 85 -0.95 19.11 -2.26
C PHE A 85 -1.06 17.76 -1.54
N PRO A 86 0.07 17.16 -1.12
CA PRO A 86 1.44 17.47 -1.55
C PRO A 86 1.72 16.86 -2.93
N THR A 87 2.52 17.55 -3.76
CA THR A 87 3.12 16.97 -4.97
C THR A 87 4.61 16.72 -4.70
N LEU A 88 5.09 15.50 -4.96
CA LEU A 88 6.50 15.15 -4.85
C LEU A 88 6.95 14.26 -6.01
N THR A 89 8.21 14.40 -6.44
CA THR A 89 8.85 13.34 -7.24
C THR A 89 9.18 12.14 -6.36
N VAL A 90 9.44 10.97 -6.94
CA VAL A 90 9.87 9.79 -6.19
C VAL A 90 11.13 10.08 -5.35
N PRO A 91 12.20 10.69 -5.89
CA PRO A 91 13.36 11.10 -5.07
C PRO A 91 13.00 12.02 -3.90
N ALA A 92 12.13 13.00 -4.11
CA ALA A 92 11.71 13.93 -3.05
C ALA A 92 10.89 13.24 -1.95
N LEU A 93 10.05 12.26 -2.31
CA LEU A 93 9.38 11.38 -1.35
C LEU A 93 10.41 10.62 -0.49
N GLY A 94 11.46 10.08 -1.10
CA GLY A 94 12.53 9.39 -0.38
C GLY A 94 13.25 10.26 0.64
N GLU A 95 13.54 11.49 0.24
CA GLU A 95 14.13 12.49 1.13
C GLU A 95 13.19 12.86 2.28
N ALA A 96 11.90 13.04 2.00
CA ALA A 96 10.90 13.32 3.02
C ALA A 96 10.81 12.19 4.06
N VAL A 97 10.77 10.92 3.62
CA VAL A 97 10.76 9.75 4.52
C VAL A 97 12.04 9.68 5.37
N ARG A 98 13.20 9.91 4.75
CA ARG A 98 14.49 9.91 5.45
C ARG A 98 14.54 10.97 6.54
N LEU A 99 14.13 12.20 6.23
CA LEU A 99 14.08 13.31 7.18
C LEU A 99 13.08 13.05 8.32
N ALA A 100 11.89 12.57 7.98
CA ALA A 100 10.86 12.25 8.95
C ALA A 100 11.29 11.12 9.90
N GLY A 101 11.96 10.09 9.39
CA GLY A 101 12.43 8.98 10.20
C GLY A 101 13.61 9.36 11.08
N ALA A 102 14.53 10.20 10.60
CA ALA A 102 15.59 10.78 11.44
C ALA A 102 15.00 11.59 12.62
N ALA A 103 13.95 12.37 12.37
CA ALA A 103 13.25 13.12 13.41
C ALA A 103 12.52 12.20 14.41
N SER A 104 11.90 11.12 13.93
CA SER A 104 11.23 10.12 14.77
C SER A 104 12.22 9.40 15.70
N THR A 105 13.33 8.91 15.15
CA THR A 105 14.40 8.24 15.92
C THR A 105 14.98 9.18 16.97
N ALA A 106 15.23 10.45 16.63
CA ALA A 106 15.70 11.44 17.60
C ALA A 106 14.70 11.66 18.74
N ARG A 107 13.40 11.73 18.45
CA ARG A 107 12.34 11.87 19.45
C ARG A 107 12.21 10.63 20.34
N GLU A 108 12.33 9.43 19.78
CA GLU A 108 12.27 8.18 20.53
C GLU A 108 13.48 8.04 21.47
N ARG A 109 14.69 8.36 20.99
CA ARG A 109 15.88 8.42 21.83
C ARG A 109 15.73 9.39 22.99
N ARG A 110 15.22 10.60 22.72
CA ARG A 110 14.86 11.60 23.75
C ARG A 110 13.90 11.03 24.78
N ARG A 111 12.80 10.41 24.33
CA ARG A 111 11.78 9.81 25.21
C ARG A 111 12.33 8.68 26.09
N ARG A 112 13.29 7.91 25.58
CA ARG A 112 13.95 6.83 26.32
C ARG A 112 15.13 7.32 27.17
N GLY A 113 15.43 8.62 27.19
CA GLY A 113 16.62 9.15 27.87
C GLY A 113 17.94 8.66 27.28
N LEU A 114 17.94 8.24 26.01
CA LEU A 114 19.10 7.74 25.25
C LEU A 114 19.82 8.86 24.47
N ASP A 115 19.53 10.12 24.80
CA ASP A 115 20.34 11.23 24.36
C ASP A 115 21.74 11.10 24.97
N PRO A 116 22.81 11.37 24.19
CA PRO A 116 24.16 11.27 24.70
C PRO A 116 24.35 12.29 25.83
N LYS A 117 24.30 11.83 27.09
CA LYS A 117 24.95 12.55 28.19
C LYS A 117 26.46 12.54 27.89
N PRO A 118 27.19 13.65 28.08
CA PRO A 118 28.66 13.61 28.04
C PRO A 118 29.11 12.53 29.02
N SER A 119 29.81 11.54 28.48
CA SER A 119 30.08 10.25 29.09
C SER A 119 30.79 10.39 30.44
N GLN A 120 30.08 10.03 31.52
CA GLN A 120 30.73 9.33 32.63
C GLN A 120 30.42 7.85 32.45
N GLY A 121 31.47 7.04 32.42
CA GLY A 121 31.43 5.62 32.10
C GLY A 121 30.46 4.86 33.02
N GLY A 122 29.62 4.03 32.40
CA GLY A 122 28.68 3.17 33.09
C GLY A 122 28.25 2.06 32.15
N ASP A 123 28.82 0.89 32.39
CA ASP A 123 28.46 -0.40 31.81
C ASP A 123 26.96 -0.66 32.01
N GLY A 124 26.19 -0.82 30.94
CA GLY A 124 24.73 -0.85 31.01
C GLY A 124 24.13 -1.64 29.86
N GLY A 125 24.12 -2.97 30.02
CA GLY A 125 23.64 -3.94 29.05
C GLY A 125 22.18 -3.77 28.64
N LEU A 126 21.92 -3.95 27.34
CA LEU A 126 20.59 -4.05 26.78
C LEU A 126 20.00 -5.42 27.16
N GLY A 127 19.00 -5.36 28.04
CA GLY A 127 18.26 -6.50 28.55
C GLY A 127 17.51 -7.26 27.45
N GLY A 128 18.14 -8.31 26.94
CA GLY A 128 17.43 -9.49 26.43
C GLY A 128 16.91 -10.30 27.62
N GLY A 129 15.72 -9.96 28.11
CA GLY A 129 15.06 -10.76 29.14
C GLY A 129 14.84 -12.21 28.66
N PRO A 130 15.01 -13.21 29.54
CA PRO A 130 14.89 -14.62 29.18
C PRO A 130 13.48 -14.94 28.70
N ARG A 131 13.37 -15.45 27.45
CA ARG A 131 12.15 -16.04 26.88
C ARG A 131 11.81 -17.35 27.62
N GLY A 132 11.29 -17.23 28.83
CA GLY A 132 10.92 -18.32 29.73
C GLY A 132 9.42 -18.57 29.79
N VAL A 133 8.76 -18.78 28.64
CA VAL A 133 7.52 -19.55 28.54
C VAL A 133 7.63 -20.32 27.23
N ARG A 134 7.69 -21.65 27.30
CA ARG A 134 7.55 -22.52 26.13
C ARG A 134 6.16 -22.26 25.54
N ARG A 135 6.11 -21.29 24.62
CA ARG A 135 4.94 -20.88 23.86
C ARG A 135 4.35 -22.12 23.21
N LEU A 136 3.03 -22.30 23.29
CA LEU A 136 2.33 -23.33 22.51
C LEU A 136 2.79 -23.18 21.05
N LEU A 137 3.51 -24.19 20.56
CA LEU A 137 3.93 -24.29 19.16
C LEU A 137 2.75 -24.61 18.24
N ARG A 138 1.59 -24.92 18.81
CA ARG A 138 0.38 -25.32 18.10
C ARG A 138 -0.81 -24.51 18.58
N GLU A 139 -1.50 -23.85 17.65
CA GLU A 139 -2.68 -23.04 17.96
C GLU A 139 -3.89 -23.43 17.11
N PRO A 140 -5.10 -23.52 17.69
CA PRO A 140 -6.29 -23.87 16.93
C PRO A 140 -6.79 -22.71 16.05
N LEU A 141 -7.35 -23.05 14.90
CA LEU A 141 -8.16 -22.21 14.03
C LEU A 141 -9.57 -22.81 13.88
N GLY A 142 -10.56 -21.99 13.55
CA GLY A 142 -11.95 -22.41 13.35
C GLY A 142 -12.70 -22.69 14.65
N ILE A 143 -12.21 -22.16 15.76
CA ILE A 143 -12.98 -21.96 16.99
C ILE A 143 -13.51 -20.52 16.98
N PRO A 144 -14.76 -20.28 17.43
CA PRO A 144 -15.28 -18.93 17.54
C PRO A 144 -14.32 -18.05 18.33
N THR A 145 -13.90 -16.94 17.73
CA THR A 145 -12.95 -16.00 18.34
C THR A 145 -13.58 -15.21 19.50
N GLY A 146 -14.92 -15.15 19.56
CA GLY A 146 -15.69 -14.55 20.66
C GLY A 146 -15.53 -13.03 20.82
N GLY A 147 -14.74 -12.38 19.95
CA GLY A 147 -14.54 -10.94 19.96
C GLY A 147 -15.77 -10.20 19.42
N PRO A 148 -16.17 -9.07 20.01
CA PRO A 148 -17.22 -8.24 19.42
C PRO A 148 -16.75 -7.68 18.07
N PRO A 149 -17.68 -7.38 17.14
CA PRO A 149 -17.34 -6.62 15.94
C PRO A 149 -16.80 -5.24 16.33
N LEU A 150 -16.03 -4.63 15.43
CA LEU A 150 -15.62 -3.23 15.63
C LEU A 150 -16.85 -2.33 15.63
N ALA A 151 -16.94 -1.45 16.63
CA ALA A 151 -18.02 -0.49 16.73
C ALA A 151 -17.91 0.58 15.64
N GLU A 152 -19.06 1.09 15.17
CA GLU A 152 -19.09 2.21 14.25
C GLU A 152 -18.33 3.42 14.83
N GLY A 153 -17.54 4.09 14.00
CA GLY A 153 -16.74 5.24 14.42
C GLY A 153 -15.56 4.92 15.35
N SER A 154 -15.33 3.66 15.75
CA SER A 154 -14.22 3.28 16.65
C SER A 154 -12.83 3.54 16.07
N LEU A 155 -12.72 3.69 14.74
CA LEU A 155 -11.50 4.02 14.02
C LEU A 155 -11.40 5.52 13.66
N LEU A 156 -12.43 6.31 13.99
CA LEU A 156 -12.45 7.76 13.75
C LEU A 156 -11.98 8.52 14.99
N LYS A 157 -11.10 9.50 14.76
CA LYS A 157 -10.65 10.46 15.76
C LYS A 157 -11.20 11.83 15.42
N ASP A 158 -11.91 12.44 16.36
CA ASP A 158 -12.34 13.83 16.22
C ASP A 158 -11.13 14.79 16.26
N LEU A 159 -11.04 15.63 15.24
CA LEU A 159 -10.03 16.68 15.13
C LEU A 159 -10.59 18.07 15.46
N GLY A 160 -11.88 18.21 15.76
CA GLY A 160 -12.57 19.48 15.95
C GLY A 160 -13.02 20.12 14.64
N TYR A 161 -13.80 21.20 14.71
CA TYR A 161 -14.32 21.94 13.55
C TYR A 161 -15.18 21.10 12.58
N GLY A 162 -15.69 19.95 13.03
CA GLY A 162 -16.38 18.98 12.18
C GLY A 162 -15.44 18.08 11.36
N LEU A 163 -14.12 18.12 11.61
CA LEU A 163 -13.15 17.23 10.99
C LEU A 163 -12.94 15.97 11.81
N GLN A 164 -12.82 14.84 11.11
CA GLN A 164 -12.44 13.56 11.68
C GLN A 164 -11.28 12.98 10.88
N TYR A 165 -10.44 12.19 11.55
CA TYR A 165 -9.31 11.46 10.97
C TYR A 165 -9.50 9.96 11.19
N GLY A 166 -9.25 9.18 10.15
CA GLY A 166 -9.23 7.72 10.18
C GLY A 166 -10.31 7.09 9.32
N ASP A 167 -10.45 5.78 9.48
CA ASP A 167 -11.30 4.98 8.64
C ASP A 167 -12.74 4.90 9.13
N VAL A 168 -13.67 4.80 8.18
CA VAL A 168 -15.02 4.33 8.51
C VAL A 168 -15.02 2.82 8.50
N VAL A 169 -15.64 2.24 9.51
CA VAL A 169 -15.85 0.80 9.59
C VAL A 169 -16.82 0.34 8.51
N ASP A 170 -16.45 -0.69 7.75
CA ASP A 170 -17.35 -1.42 6.87
C ASP A 170 -18.16 -2.43 7.72
N PRO A 171 -19.50 -2.31 7.83
CA PRO A 171 -20.28 -3.18 8.70
C PRO A 171 -20.14 -4.67 8.36
N GLU A 172 -20.00 -5.01 7.08
CA GLU A 172 -19.85 -6.38 6.62
C GLU A 172 -18.49 -6.94 7.04
N LYS A 173 -17.40 -6.19 6.83
CA LYS A 173 -16.05 -6.60 7.25
C LYS A 173 -15.87 -6.57 8.75
N ALA A 174 -16.47 -5.62 9.46
CA ALA A 174 -16.40 -5.53 10.92
C ALA A 174 -17.02 -6.74 11.60
N SER A 175 -18.12 -7.28 11.06
CA SER A 175 -18.70 -8.53 11.56
C SER A 175 -17.72 -9.71 11.50
N ARG A 176 -16.75 -9.65 10.57
CA ARG A 176 -15.69 -10.63 10.33
C ARG A 176 -14.34 -10.24 10.91
N HIS A 177 -14.23 -9.09 11.57
CA HIS A 177 -12.95 -8.59 12.05
C HIS A 177 -12.25 -9.54 13.03
N PRO A 178 -12.93 -10.18 13.99
CA PRO A 178 -12.29 -11.15 14.89
C PRO A 178 -11.60 -12.31 14.15
N ASP A 179 -12.27 -12.90 13.16
CA ASP A 179 -11.72 -13.97 12.32
C ASP A 179 -10.59 -13.47 11.43
N SER A 180 -10.74 -12.27 10.86
CA SER A 180 -9.70 -11.62 10.05
C SER A 180 -8.44 -11.34 10.85
N ALA A 181 -8.58 -10.84 12.08
CA ALA A 181 -7.46 -10.56 12.98
C ALA A 181 -6.76 -11.85 13.41
N ARG A 182 -7.55 -12.90 13.70
CA ARG A 182 -7.01 -14.23 14.01
C ARG A 182 -6.23 -14.80 12.83
N LEU A 183 -6.83 -14.81 11.64
CA LEU A 183 -6.18 -15.35 10.44
C LEU A 183 -4.90 -14.58 10.10
N ALA A 184 -4.94 -13.24 10.10
CA ALA A 184 -3.77 -12.40 9.87
C ALA A 184 -2.62 -12.73 10.83
N ASN A 185 -2.91 -12.85 12.14
CA ASN A 185 -1.90 -13.23 13.13
C ASN A 185 -1.25 -14.59 12.84
N LEU A 186 -2.07 -15.59 12.50
CA LEU A 186 -1.58 -16.94 12.21
C LEU A 186 -0.73 -16.95 10.93
N LEU A 187 -1.15 -16.24 9.87
CA LEU A 187 -0.41 -16.13 8.62
C LEU A 187 0.96 -15.49 8.82
N ASN A 188 1.06 -14.39 9.59
CA ASN A 188 2.34 -13.76 9.91
C ASN A 188 3.29 -14.74 10.64
N ARG A 189 2.78 -15.44 11.66
CA ARG A 189 3.62 -16.37 12.44
C ARG A 189 4.04 -17.60 11.64
N LEU A 190 3.18 -18.11 10.76
CA LEU A 190 3.53 -19.18 9.83
C LEU A 190 4.56 -18.71 8.80
N ALA A 191 4.47 -17.46 8.34
CA ALA A 191 5.45 -16.87 7.44
C ALA A 191 6.83 -16.72 8.11
N GLU A 192 6.88 -16.43 9.42
CA GLU A 192 8.14 -16.34 10.18
C GLU A 192 8.82 -17.70 10.48
N ASN A 193 8.18 -18.84 10.18
CA ASN A 193 8.83 -20.14 10.37
C ASN A 193 10.11 -20.26 9.54
N ASP A 194 11.18 -20.77 10.16
CA ASP A 194 12.40 -21.13 9.45
C ASP A 194 12.16 -22.39 8.62
N PRO A 195 12.29 -22.33 7.28
CA PRO A 195 12.07 -23.47 6.39
C PRO A 195 13.12 -24.58 6.56
N THR A 196 14.21 -24.33 7.29
CA THR A 196 15.25 -25.30 7.62
C THR A 196 15.09 -25.92 9.01
N ALA A 197 14.30 -25.30 9.89
CA ALA A 197 14.03 -25.83 11.23
C ALA A 197 13.29 -27.17 11.17
N ARG A 198 13.46 -28.03 12.18
CA ARG A 198 12.70 -29.29 12.27
C ARG A 198 11.22 -29.00 12.51
N SER A 199 10.33 -29.83 11.97
CA SER A 199 8.87 -29.61 12.05
C SER A 199 8.36 -29.41 13.49
N GLY A 200 8.93 -30.10 14.48
CA GLY A 200 8.57 -29.95 15.89
C GLY A 200 9.01 -28.64 16.57
N ASP A 201 9.85 -27.83 15.92
CA ASP A 201 10.34 -26.55 16.44
C ASP A 201 9.62 -25.35 15.81
N ARG A 202 8.74 -25.61 14.83
CA ARG A 202 8.01 -24.59 14.08
C ARG A 202 6.70 -24.22 14.78
N PHE A 203 6.28 -22.99 14.56
CA PHE A 203 4.90 -22.63 14.84
C PHE A 203 3.96 -23.39 13.91
N SER A 204 2.85 -23.87 14.43
CA SER A 204 1.88 -24.67 13.72
C SER A 204 0.45 -24.29 14.11
N VAL A 205 -0.47 -24.53 13.19
CA VAL A 205 -1.89 -24.26 13.33
C VAL A 205 -2.64 -25.56 13.20
N GLU A 206 -3.52 -25.85 14.15
CA GLU A 206 -4.45 -26.95 14.07
C GLU A 206 -5.76 -26.51 13.44
N PHE A 207 -6.22 -27.22 12.42
CA PHE A 207 -7.49 -26.95 11.78
C PHE A 207 -8.14 -28.24 11.30
N SER A 208 -9.37 -28.49 11.74
CA SER A 208 -10.14 -29.71 11.42
C SER A 208 -9.39 -31.02 11.69
N GLY A 209 -8.61 -31.07 12.77
CA GLY A 209 -7.82 -32.25 13.18
C GLY A 209 -6.48 -32.40 12.45
N GLU A 210 -6.20 -31.57 11.44
CA GLU A 210 -4.93 -31.53 10.72
C GLU A 210 -4.03 -30.38 11.19
N VAL A 211 -2.75 -30.43 10.82
CA VAL A 211 -1.73 -29.46 11.21
C VAL A 211 -1.15 -28.77 9.98
N ALA A 212 -1.02 -27.45 10.07
CA ALA A 212 -0.29 -26.61 9.12
C ALA A 212 0.88 -25.91 9.79
N ASP A 213 2.08 -26.03 9.25
CA ASP A 213 3.30 -25.34 9.69
C ASP A 213 3.82 -24.33 8.65
N SER A 214 3.00 -24.03 7.65
CA SER A 214 3.27 -23.03 6.62
C SER A 214 1.99 -22.35 6.14
N VAL A 215 2.13 -21.15 5.54
CA VAL A 215 1.00 -20.44 4.92
C VAL A 215 0.30 -21.30 3.85
N PRO A 216 1.01 -21.93 2.89
CA PRO A 216 0.39 -22.80 1.89
C PRO A 216 -0.46 -23.90 2.52
N ARG A 217 0.13 -24.63 3.49
CA ARG A 217 -0.55 -25.76 4.12
C ARG A 217 -1.83 -25.32 4.84
N LEU A 218 -1.83 -24.15 5.49
CA LEU A 218 -3.03 -23.65 6.14
C LEU A 218 -4.15 -23.35 5.13
N LEU A 219 -3.82 -22.75 4.00
CA LEU A 219 -4.80 -22.43 2.96
C LEU A 219 -5.33 -23.69 2.25
N GLU A 220 -4.48 -24.70 2.03
CA GLU A 220 -4.90 -26.03 1.56
C GLU A 220 -5.91 -26.67 2.50
N LEU A 221 -5.65 -26.65 3.82
CA LEU A 221 -6.58 -27.20 4.81
C LEU A 221 -7.92 -26.46 4.83
N LEU A 222 -7.91 -25.12 4.67
CA LEU A 222 -9.13 -24.33 4.53
C LEU A 222 -9.92 -24.78 3.29
N ILE A 223 -9.28 -24.90 2.12
CA ILE A 223 -9.93 -25.36 0.88
C ILE A 223 -10.49 -26.78 1.03
N ALA A 224 -9.69 -27.72 1.56
CA ALA A 224 -10.09 -29.11 1.75
C ALA A 224 -11.31 -29.27 2.68
N SER A 225 -11.47 -28.34 3.64
CA SER A 225 -12.64 -28.29 4.53
C SER A 225 -13.87 -27.56 3.96
N GLY A 226 -13.85 -27.20 2.67
CA GLY A 226 -14.98 -26.56 1.99
C GLY A 226 -14.99 -25.03 2.05
N HIS A 227 -13.88 -24.38 2.39
CA HIS A 227 -13.77 -22.92 2.27
C HIS A 227 -13.37 -22.53 0.85
N THR A 228 -13.82 -21.36 0.39
CA THR A 228 -13.23 -20.70 -0.78
C THR A 228 -12.11 -19.78 -0.32
N VAL A 229 -10.97 -19.86 -1.00
CA VAL A 229 -9.82 -18.97 -0.79
C VAL A 229 -9.54 -18.26 -2.11
N GLU A 230 -9.52 -16.93 -2.06
CA GLU A 230 -9.19 -16.05 -3.18
C GLU A 230 -8.12 -15.07 -2.74
N VAL A 231 -7.16 -14.75 -3.62
CA VAL A 231 -6.19 -13.67 -3.41
C VAL A 231 -6.36 -12.64 -4.52
N ARG A 232 -6.59 -11.38 -4.15
CA ARG A 232 -6.79 -10.26 -5.08
C ARG A 232 -5.60 -9.32 -5.06
N ASP A 233 -4.97 -9.04 -6.20
CA ASP A 233 -4.03 -7.91 -6.34
C ASP A 233 -4.85 -6.62 -6.50
N ALA A 234 -5.10 -5.94 -5.38
CA ALA A 234 -5.96 -4.76 -5.30
C ALA A 234 -5.13 -3.47 -5.26
N ARG A 235 -5.66 -2.42 -5.91
CA ARG A 235 -5.02 -1.11 -6.08
C ARG A 235 -5.97 0.00 -5.73
N TYR A 236 -5.46 0.97 -4.99
CA TYR A 236 -6.16 2.13 -4.46
C TYR A 236 -5.28 3.37 -4.61
N ALA A 237 -5.87 4.56 -4.55
CA ALA A 237 -5.10 5.78 -4.37
C ALA A 237 -4.67 5.84 -2.90
N ALA A 238 -3.41 6.16 -2.65
CA ALA A 238 -2.92 6.40 -1.30
C ALA A 238 -3.57 7.66 -0.74
N ASN A 239 -4.24 7.48 0.40
CA ASN A 239 -4.85 8.55 1.16
C ASN A 239 -3.92 8.93 2.31
N PHE A 240 -3.35 10.13 2.29
CA PHE A 240 -2.43 10.54 3.36
C PHE A 240 -3.14 11.18 4.55
N GLY A 241 -4.37 11.67 4.32
CA GLY A 241 -5.11 12.44 5.32
C GLY A 241 -6.16 11.64 6.05
N ASP A 242 -6.75 10.61 5.43
CA ASP A 242 -7.91 9.87 5.94
C ASP A 242 -8.96 10.81 6.57
N LEU A 243 -9.19 11.94 5.90
CA LEU A 243 -9.99 13.02 6.45
C LEU A 243 -11.46 12.85 6.10
N ARG A 244 -12.31 13.27 7.04
CA ARG A 244 -13.74 13.48 6.82
C ARG A 244 -14.13 14.87 7.34
N PHE A 245 -15.01 15.56 6.63
CA PHE A 245 -15.56 16.84 7.07
C PHE A 245 -17.08 16.76 7.13
N ARG A 246 -17.66 16.96 8.32
CA ARG A 246 -19.11 16.89 8.59
C ARG A 246 -19.76 15.61 8.04
N GLY A 247 -19.03 14.48 8.11
CA GLY A 247 -19.49 13.19 7.62
C GLY A 247 -19.14 12.87 6.16
N HIS A 248 -18.64 13.82 5.37
CA HIS A 248 -18.23 13.62 3.98
C HIS A 248 -16.76 13.23 3.85
N ASP A 249 -16.42 12.42 2.85
CA ASP A 249 -15.04 12.05 2.54
C ASP A 249 -14.29 13.29 2.02
N VAL A 250 -13.04 13.47 2.44
CA VAL A 250 -12.18 14.54 1.93
C VAL A 250 -11.05 13.92 1.11
N ALA A 251 -10.95 14.30 -0.16
CA ALA A 251 -9.86 13.93 -1.04
C ALA A 251 -8.53 14.50 -0.52
N THR A 252 -7.70 13.62 0.02
CA THR A 252 -6.30 13.87 0.37
C THR A 252 -5.37 12.90 -0.35
N PRO A 253 -5.32 12.94 -1.70
CA PRO A 253 -4.37 12.17 -2.49
C PRO A 253 -2.94 12.65 -2.24
N PHE A 254 -2.02 11.71 -2.09
CA PHE A 254 -0.60 12.02 -2.14
C PHE A 254 -0.16 12.08 -3.60
N TRP A 255 0.12 13.26 -4.17
CA TRP A 255 0.45 13.38 -5.58
C TRP A 255 1.92 13.05 -5.86
N LEU A 256 2.15 12.20 -6.85
CA LEU A 256 3.46 11.93 -7.41
C LEU A 256 3.60 12.63 -8.75
N ASP A 257 4.63 13.45 -8.86
CA ASP A 257 5.15 13.91 -10.13
C ASP A 257 5.97 12.78 -10.77
N THR A 258 5.48 12.29 -11.90
CA THR A 258 6.08 11.14 -12.61
C THR A 258 7.24 11.55 -13.51
N GLU A 259 7.47 12.85 -13.66
CA GLU A 259 8.46 13.44 -14.58
C GLU A 259 8.18 13.14 -16.07
N VAL A 260 7.05 12.52 -16.40
CA VAL A 260 6.61 12.29 -17.80
C VAL A 260 5.98 13.56 -18.33
N ALA A 261 6.52 14.12 -19.42
CA ALA A 261 5.92 15.29 -20.07
C ALA A 261 4.51 14.98 -20.60
N VAL A 262 3.58 15.94 -20.46
CA VAL A 262 2.22 15.83 -21.01
C VAL A 262 2.15 16.55 -22.35
N PRO A 263 1.80 15.87 -23.46
CA PRO A 263 1.75 16.48 -24.79
C PRO A 263 0.84 17.72 -24.84
N GLY A 264 1.40 18.83 -25.32
CA GLY A 264 0.68 20.10 -25.48
C GLY A 264 0.40 20.86 -24.18
N ARG A 265 1.07 20.50 -23.07
CA ARG A 265 1.05 21.30 -21.83
C ARG A 265 2.47 21.58 -21.35
N GLU A 266 2.62 22.70 -20.66
CA GLU A 266 3.80 22.94 -19.85
C GLU A 266 3.64 22.15 -18.53
N GLY A 267 4.52 21.17 -18.30
CA GLY A 267 4.55 20.37 -17.10
C GLY A 267 4.54 18.86 -17.33
N THR A 268 4.48 18.14 -16.23
CA THR A 268 4.61 16.68 -16.14
C THR A 268 3.33 16.05 -15.60
N LEU A 269 3.13 14.78 -15.93
CA LEU A 269 2.01 14.00 -15.45
C LEU A 269 2.14 13.82 -13.94
N ARG A 270 1.09 14.22 -13.22
CA ARG A 270 0.97 14.01 -11.78
C ARG A 270 -0.14 13.01 -11.52
N VAL A 271 0.15 11.96 -10.77
CA VAL A 271 -0.84 10.92 -10.43
C VAL A 271 -0.95 10.81 -8.91
N PRO A 272 -2.11 10.43 -8.35
CA PRO A 272 -2.13 9.99 -6.96
C PRO A 272 -1.20 8.78 -6.81
N ALA A 273 -0.37 8.77 -5.77
CA ALA A 273 0.44 7.61 -5.43
C ALA A 273 -0.46 6.39 -5.27
N ALA A 274 -0.11 5.29 -5.90
CA ALA A 274 -0.85 4.06 -5.74
C ALA A 274 -0.49 3.40 -4.40
N HIS A 275 -1.51 2.88 -3.72
CA HIS A 275 -1.40 1.87 -2.70
C HIS A 275 -1.84 0.54 -3.30
N SER A 276 -1.00 -0.48 -3.19
CA SER A 276 -1.37 -1.84 -3.57
C SER A 276 -1.35 -2.77 -2.37
N GLN A 277 -2.13 -3.85 -2.46
CA GLN A 277 -2.17 -4.93 -1.46
C GLN A 277 -2.66 -6.23 -2.09
N HIS A 278 -2.23 -7.37 -1.52
CA HIS A 278 -2.84 -8.67 -1.81
C HIS A 278 -3.91 -8.97 -0.76
N GLU A 279 -5.18 -9.04 -1.17
CA GLU A 279 -6.30 -9.34 -0.29
C GLU A 279 -6.60 -10.84 -0.30
N VAL A 280 -6.32 -11.53 0.81
CA VAL A 280 -6.69 -12.92 1.07
C VAL A 280 -8.11 -12.96 1.61
N VAL A 281 -9.04 -13.41 0.77
CA VAL A 281 -10.47 -13.50 1.05
C VAL A 281 -10.82 -14.96 1.30
N VAL A 282 -11.22 -15.28 2.53
CA VAL A 282 -11.65 -16.61 2.94
C VAL A 282 -13.12 -16.60 3.28
N ARG A 283 -13.90 -17.49 2.67
CA ARG A 283 -15.32 -17.71 2.98
C ARG A 283 -15.58 -19.18 3.23
N GLY A 284 -16.32 -19.51 4.27
CA GLY A 284 -16.72 -20.88 4.56
C GLY A 284 -17.33 -21.06 5.94
N PRO A 285 -17.54 -22.31 6.37
CA PRO A 285 -18.35 -22.63 7.54
C PRO A 285 -17.69 -22.30 8.89
N ARG A 286 -16.35 -22.22 8.96
CA ARG A 286 -15.61 -22.07 10.22
C ARG A 286 -14.73 -20.83 10.30
N VAL A 287 -14.34 -20.30 9.15
CA VAL A 287 -13.52 -19.09 9.05
C VAL A 287 -14.10 -18.21 7.97
N ASN A 288 -14.40 -16.96 8.33
CA ASN A 288 -14.87 -15.97 7.38
C ASN A 288 -14.09 -14.67 7.57
N ALA A 289 -13.10 -14.43 6.70
CA ALA A 289 -12.04 -13.46 6.95
C ALA A 289 -11.64 -12.68 5.69
N ASP A 290 -11.28 -11.41 5.90
CA ASP A 290 -10.70 -10.51 4.91
C ASP A 290 -9.36 -9.99 5.43
N VAL A 291 -8.26 -10.39 4.78
CA VAL A 291 -6.90 -10.07 5.23
C VAL A 291 -6.14 -9.40 4.08
N SER A 292 -5.51 -8.26 4.32
CA SER A 292 -4.65 -7.58 3.35
C SER A 292 -3.18 -7.81 3.67
N PHE A 293 -2.35 -8.06 2.66
CA PHE A 293 -0.89 -8.06 2.77
C PHE A 293 -0.30 -6.86 2.03
N PHE A 294 0.51 -6.06 2.73
CA PHE A 294 1.29 -4.97 2.14
C PHE A 294 2.40 -4.51 3.10
N PHE A 295 3.39 -3.79 2.56
CA PHE A 295 4.39 -3.06 3.35
C PHE A 295 3.85 -1.70 3.81
N GLY A 296 3.51 -1.58 5.09
CA GLY A 296 2.97 -0.36 5.68
C GLY A 296 4.05 0.64 6.11
N ILE A 297 3.63 1.89 6.29
CA ILE A 297 4.45 3.01 6.80
C ILE A 297 4.96 2.80 8.23
N ASP A 298 4.40 1.83 8.95
CA ASP A 298 4.89 1.35 10.24
C ASP A 298 6.14 0.48 10.13
N GLY A 299 6.65 0.29 8.91
CA GLY A 299 7.82 -0.52 8.66
C GLY A 299 7.51 -2.00 8.77
N LYS A 300 6.30 -2.47 8.40
CA LYS A 300 6.00 -3.91 8.40
C LYS A 300 5.32 -4.35 7.12
N ALA A 301 5.93 -5.32 6.43
CA ALA A 301 5.32 -6.09 5.36
C ALA A 301 4.59 -7.28 5.96
N GLU A 302 3.32 -7.14 6.32
CA GLU A 302 2.58 -8.13 7.10
C GLU A 302 1.13 -8.29 6.63
N PHE A 303 0.54 -9.43 6.98
CA PHE A 303 -0.89 -9.68 6.86
C PHE A 303 -1.64 -8.89 7.94
N ARG A 304 -2.68 -8.15 7.55
CA ARG A 304 -3.48 -7.27 8.40
C ARG A 304 -4.97 -7.57 8.24
N PRO A 305 -5.77 -7.53 9.31
CA PRO A 305 -7.21 -7.63 9.18
C PRO A 305 -7.78 -6.44 8.42
N MET A 306 -8.75 -6.69 7.55
CA MET A 306 -9.52 -5.64 6.90
C MET A 306 -10.81 -5.41 7.66
N ALA A 307 -11.07 -4.18 8.07
CA ALA A 307 -12.35 -3.79 8.68
C ALA A 307 -12.90 -2.46 8.13
N SER A 308 -12.08 -1.73 7.38
CA SER A 308 -12.38 -0.40 6.90
C SER A 308 -13.12 -0.45 5.55
N ARG A 309 -14.01 0.53 5.39
CA ARG A 309 -14.58 0.95 4.12
C ARG A 309 -13.64 2.01 3.52
N GLY A 310 -13.15 1.77 2.31
CA GLY A 310 -12.38 2.78 1.58
C GLY A 310 -13.21 4.03 1.30
N GLN A 311 -12.59 5.20 1.31
CA GLN A 311 -13.24 6.44 0.88
C GLN A 311 -13.59 6.35 -0.62
N GLY A 312 -14.74 6.88 -1.04
CA GLY A 312 -15.26 6.65 -2.39
C GLY A 312 -14.31 7.10 -3.51
N TRP A 313 -13.52 8.15 -3.24
CA TRP A 313 -12.60 8.74 -4.22
C TRP A 313 -11.31 7.95 -4.43
N ILE A 314 -10.90 7.05 -3.51
CA ILE A 314 -9.62 6.34 -3.65
C ILE A 314 -9.64 5.31 -4.79
N GLY A 315 -10.80 5.08 -5.40
CA GLY A 315 -10.99 4.07 -6.43
C GLY A 315 -10.91 2.66 -5.84
N GLY A 316 -10.46 1.73 -6.67
CA GLY A 316 -10.40 0.31 -6.31
C GLY A 316 -10.45 -0.55 -7.55
N VAL A 317 -9.28 -1.01 -8.00
CA VAL A 317 -9.17 -1.96 -9.11
C VAL A 317 -8.48 -3.23 -8.62
N VAL A 318 -9.07 -4.37 -8.97
CA VAL A 318 -8.42 -5.67 -8.80
C VAL A 318 -7.75 -6.01 -10.12
N ALA A 319 -6.41 -5.93 -10.15
CA ALA A 319 -5.62 -6.20 -11.34
C ALA A 319 -5.59 -7.69 -11.68
N HIS A 320 -5.50 -8.53 -10.66
CA HIS A 320 -5.48 -9.99 -10.80
C HIS A 320 -6.30 -10.64 -9.69
N VAL A 321 -6.98 -11.74 -10.03
CA VAL A 321 -7.65 -12.61 -9.06
C VAL A 321 -7.06 -14.01 -9.16
N TYR A 322 -6.53 -14.51 -8.05
CA TYR A 322 -5.97 -15.84 -7.93
C TYR A 322 -6.92 -16.72 -7.12
N ARG A 323 -7.15 -17.96 -7.59
CA ARG A 323 -8.01 -18.97 -6.95
C ARG A 323 -7.31 -20.33 -6.91
N GLY A 324 -7.74 -21.20 -6.01
CA GLY A 324 -7.17 -22.56 -5.87
C GLY A 324 -5.66 -22.51 -5.61
N GLU A 325 -4.90 -23.34 -6.33
CA GLU A 325 -3.43 -23.41 -6.23
C GLU A 325 -2.75 -22.05 -6.47
N ARG A 326 -3.29 -21.21 -7.36
CA ARG A 326 -2.73 -19.88 -7.60
C ARG A 326 -2.92 -18.94 -6.41
N ALA A 327 -4.02 -19.07 -5.65
CA ALA A 327 -4.25 -18.31 -4.43
C ALA A 327 -3.26 -18.72 -3.34
N ILE A 328 -3.04 -20.02 -3.18
CA ILE A 328 -2.04 -20.58 -2.27
C ILE A 328 -0.65 -20.05 -2.62
N GLU A 329 -0.29 -20.06 -3.91
CA GLU A 329 1.04 -19.62 -4.35
C GLU A 329 1.25 -18.11 -4.17
N ALA A 330 0.24 -17.28 -4.46
CA ALA A 330 0.32 -15.85 -4.20
C ALA A 330 0.51 -15.56 -2.69
N ALA A 331 -0.22 -16.27 -1.83
CA ALA A 331 -0.08 -16.13 -0.38
C ALA A 331 1.25 -16.69 0.16
N ARG A 332 1.77 -17.77 -0.44
CA ARG A 332 3.14 -18.27 -0.15
C ARG A 332 4.15 -17.17 -0.40
N MET A 333 4.10 -16.57 -1.60
CA MET A 333 5.04 -15.54 -1.99
C MET A 333 4.93 -14.31 -1.09
N ALA A 334 3.72 -13.90 -0.70
CA ALA A 334 3.53 -12.86 0.33
C ALA A 334 4.20 -13.22 1.67
N GLY A 335 4.09 -14.46 2.12
CA GLY A 335 4.79 -14.97 3.30
C GLY A 335 6.32 -14.95 3.18
N GLU A 336 6.87 -15.28 2.01
CA GLU A 336 8.31 -15.16 1.75
C GLU A 336 8.77 -13.69 1.74
N VAL A 337 7.99 -12.79 1.15
CA VAL A 337 8.26 -11.34 1.21
C VAL A 337 8.26 -10.86 2.66
N HIS A 338 7.27 -11.24 3.48
CA HIS A 338 7.23 -10.93 4.91
C HIS A 338 8.53 -11.33 5.61
N ARG A 339 8.93 -12.61 5.49
CA ARG A 339 10.15 -13.14 6.13
C ARG A 339 11.39 -12.38 5.68
N ALA A 340 11.55 -12.18 4.37
CA ALA A 340 12.70 -11.48 3.82
C ALA A 340 12.81 -10.02 4.28
N MET A 341 11.68 -9.33 4.48
CA MET A 341 11.68 -7.97 5.03
C MET A 341 12.03 -7.97 6.52
N VAL A 342 11.48 -8.90 7.31
CA VAL A 342 11.82 -9.07 8.73
C VAL A 342 13.32 -9.34 8.92
N ASP A 343 13.91 -10.20 8.09
CA ASP A 343 15.35 -10.51 8.17
C ASP A 343 16.21 -9.29 7.82
N LYS A 344 15.84 -8.51 6.80
CA LYS A 344 16.53 -7.27 6.44
C LYS A 344 16.42 -6.21 7.54
N GLN A 345 15.27 -6.09 8.19
CA GLN A 345 15.09 -5.19 9.33
C GLN A 345 15.94 -5.60 10.53
N ARG A 346 16.05 -6.91 10.80
CA ARG A 346 16.95 -7.42 11.84
C ARG A 346 18.41 -7.12 11.52
N ALA A 347 18.81 -7.24 10.25
CA ALA A 347 20.16 -6.92 9.80
C ALA A 347 20.46 -5.41 9.77
N HIS A 348 19.43 -4.57 9.65
CA HIS A 348 19.53 -3.12 9.52
C HIS A 348 18.54 -2.39 10.46
N PRO A 349 18.71 -2.52 11.79
CA PRO A 349 17.76 -1.98 12.77
C PRO A 349 17.75 -0.44 12.83
N ASP A 350 18.73 0.21 12.21
CA ASP A 350 18.87 1.67 12.11
C ASP A 350 18.08 2.28 10.94
N LEU A 351 17.45 1.44 10.10
CA LEU A 351 16.66 1.93 8.99
C LEU A 351 15.47 2.80 9.46
N PRO A 352 15.32 4.02 8.92
CA PRO A 352 14.17 4.87 9.18
C PRO A 352 12.85 4.15 8.92
N TYR A 353 11.87 4.30 9.82
CA TYR A 353 10.54 3.67 9.70
C TYR A 353 10.59 2.17 9.40
N GLY A 354 11.50 1.42 10.04
CA GLY A 354 11.65 -0.01 9.79
C GLY A 354 12.03 -0.34 8.34
N GLY A 355 12.67 0.60 7.65
CA GLY A 355 13.04 0.43 6.25
C GLY A 355 11.96 0.77 5.24
N TYR A 356 10.86 1.42 5.64
CA TYR A 356 9.93 1.99 4.65
C TYR A 356 10.70 2.93 3.70
N TYR A 357 10.37 2.87 2.41
CA TYR A 357 11.11 3.46 1.29
C TYR A 357 12.47 2.80 0.96
N ALA A 358 13.30 2.49 1.96
CA ALA A 358 14.63 1.87 1.75
C ALA A 358 14.55 0.40 1.32
N LEU A 359 13.71 -0.39 1.98
CA LEU A 359 13.36 -1.76 1.60
C LEU A 359 12.21 -1.79 0.58
N GLY A 360 11.58 -0.64 0.33
CA GLY A 360 10.47 -0.45 -0.59
C GLY A 360 9.27 0.23 0.06
N VAL A 361 8.20 0.43 -0.71
CA VAL A 361 6.87 0.85 -0.22
C VAL A 361 5.87 -0.30 -0.38
N CYS A 362 4.59 -0.06 -0.08
CA CYS A 362 3.53 -1.05 -0.28
C CYS A 362 3.58 -1.67 -1.69
N ASN A 363 3.83 -0.85 -2.71
CA ASN A 363 3.98 -1.31 -4.10
C ASN A 363 5.14 -2.27 -4.35
N ASP A 364 6.29 -2.09 -3.71
CA ASP A 364 7.42 -3.03 -3.89
C ASP A 364 7.06 -4.43 -3.40
N SER A 365 6.44 -4.55 -2.22
CA SER A 365 6.04 -5.86 -1.69
C SER A 365 5.06 -6.60 -2.60
N ASN A 366 4.11 -5.88 -3.20
CA ASN A 366 3.11 -6.47 -4.09
C ASN A 366 3.67 -6.68 -5.50
N ALA A 367 4.60 -5.86 -5.97
CA ALA A 367 5.28 -6.05 -7.26
C ALA A 367 6.13 -7.31 -7.28
N LEU A 368 6.71 -7.71 -6.14
CA LEU A 368 7.41 -8.98 -6.00
C LEU A 368 6.47 -10.17 -6.21
N VAL A 369 5.28 -10.12 -5.61
CA VAL A 369 4.25 -11.15 -5.79
C VAL A 369 3.70 -11.12 -7.23
N GLU A 370 3.38 -9.95 -7.79
CA GLU A 370 2.89 -9.80 -9.16
C GLU A 370 3.91 -10.31 -10.19
N LEU A 371 5.20 -9.96 -10.02
CA LEU A 371 6.29 -10.43 -10.88
C LEU A 371 6.43 -11.95 -10.82
N HIS A 372 6.31 -12.54 -9.64
CA HIS A 372 6.32 -13.98 -9.47
C HIS A 372 5.14 -14.65 -10.19
N MET A 373 3.93 -14.12 -9.99
CA MET A 373 2.69 -14.72 -10.49
C MET A 373 2.48 -14.52 -12.00
N THR A 374 3.04 -13.46 -12.58
CA THR A 374 2.73 -13.04 -13.96
C THR A 374 3.96 -12.84 -14.85
N GLY A 375 5.18 -12.90 -14.29
CA GLY A 375 6.42 -12.64 -15.00
C GLY A 375 6.73 -11.17 -15.27
N LYS A 376 5.85 -10.24 -14.87
CA LYS A 376 6.01 -8.79 -15.02
C LYS A 376 5.35 -8.02 -13.87
N THR A 377 5.60 -6.72 -13.79
CA THR A 377 4.83 -5.83 -12.90
C THR A 377 4.17 -4.69 -13.66
N THR A 378 3.09 -4.17 -13.09
CA THR A 378 2.41 -2.96 -13.52
C THR A 378 2.39 -1.89 -12.43
N LEU A 379 3.14 -2.08 -11.34
CA LEU A 379 3.16 -1.19 -10.18
C LEU A 379 4.22 -0.08 -10.27
N TYR A 380 3.87 1.09 -9.72
CA TYR A 380 4.64 2.31 -9.64
C TYR A 380 4.17 3.14 -8.43
N PRO A 381 5.08 3.80 -7.67
CA PRO A 381 6.54 3.70 -7.77
C PRO A 381 7.09 2.47 -7.05
N LEU A 382 8.29 2.04 -7.41
CA LEU A 382 9.05 0.97 -6.78
C LEU A 382 10.38 1.52 -6.25
N THR A 383 10.50 1.75 -4.95
CA THR A 383 11.54 2.65 -4.39
C THR A 383 12.73 1.94 -3.76
N ARG A 384 12.68 0.61 -3.68
CA ARG A 384 13.64 -0.20 -2.91
C ARG A 384 15.08 0.05 -3.32
N ASP A 385 15.97 0.03 -2.34
CA ASP A 385 17.41 0.15 -2.53
C ASP A 385 18.02 -1.26 -2.69
N LEU A 386 18.55 -1.55 -3.87
CA LEU A 386 19.08 -2.87 -4.19
C LEU A 386 20.24 -3.30 -3.28
N ARG A 387 20.91 -2.38 -2.58
CA ARG A 387 21.97 -2.74 -1.62
C ARG A 387 21.48 -3.66 -0.51
N TYR A 388 20.18 -3.62 -0.17
CA TYR A 388 19.58 -4.53 0.81
C TYR A 388 19.11 -5.86 0.21
N PHE A 389 19.12 -6.02 -1.11
CA PHE A 389 18.60 -7.19 -1.83
C PHE A 389 19.70 -7.94 -2.58
N GLN A 390 20.78 -8.29 -1.88
CA GLN A 390 21.96 -8.97 -2.44
C GLN A 390 21.97 -10.48 -2.17
N GLY A 391 20.98 -11.00 -1.45
CA GLY A 391 20.89 -12.41 -1.12
C GLY A 391 20.63 -13.32 -2.34
N SER A 392 20.78 -14.63 -2.11
CA SER A 392 20.49 -15.67 -3.09
C SER A 392 19.03 -16.13 -3.05
N GLY A 393 18.25 -15.74 -2.05
CA GLY A 393 16.84 -16.12 -1.87
C GLY A 393 15.92 -15.64 -3.01
N GLU A 394 14.73 -16.25 -3.10
CA GLU A 394 13.75 -15.94 -4.15
C GLU A 394 13.37 -14.45 -4.19
N VAL A 395 13.05 -13.86 -3.03
CA VAL A 395 12.70 -12.44 -2.89
C VAL A 395 13.82 -11.53 -3.41
N ASP A 396 15.07 -11.77 -3.01
CA ASP A 396 16.22 -10.98 -3.43
C ASP A 396 16.46 -11.08 -4.95
N ARG A 397 16.29 -12.27 -5.54
CA ARG A 397 16.38 -12.45 -7.00
C ARG A 397 15.27 -11.69 -7.73
N LEU A 398 14.03 -11.75 -7.24
CA LEU A 398 12.90 -11.01 -7.82
C LEU A 398 13.09 -9.49 -7.68
N ALA A 399 13.56 -9.03 -6.52
CA ALA A 399 13.81 -7.62 -6.25
C ALA A 399 14.83 -7.01 -7.22
N ARG A 400 15.85 -7.76 -7.63
CA ARG A 400 16.83 -7.30 -8.63
C ARG A 400 16.29 -7.27 -10.06
N ARG A 401 15.19 -7.98 -10.36
CA ARG A 401 14.55 -8.02 -11.68
C ARG A 401 13.51 -6.91 -11.88
N LEU A 402 12.95 -6.40 -10.80
CA LEU A 402 12.02 -5.27 -10.84
C LEU A 402 12.75 -3.96 -11.21
N PRO A 403 12.10 -2.99 -11.86
CA PRO A 403 12.66 -1.65 -12.02
C PRO A 403 12.76 -0.93 -10.66
N VAL A 404 13.57 0.12 -10.59
CA VAL A 404 13.69 1.01 -9.42
C VAL A 404 13.37 2.42 -9.88
N ASP A 405 12.31 2.99 -9.30
CA ASP A 405 11.86 4.34 -9.57
C ASP A 405 12.57 5.33 -8.63
N GLY A 406 12.97 6.47 -9.18
CA GLY A 406 13.77 7.47 -8.47
C GLY A 406 15.24 7.04 -8.33
N ARG A 407 15.94 7.62 -7.35
CA ARG A 407 17.39 7.38 -7.11
C ARG A 407 18.29 7.68 -8.32
N GLY A 408 17.88 8.65 -9.15
CA GLY A 408 18.60 9.05 -10.36
C GLY A 408 18.38 8.14 -11.56
N ALA A 409 17.53 7.11 -11.45
CA ALA A 409 17.13 6.30 -12.59
C ALA A 409 15.92 6.96 -13.30
N PRO A 410 15.95 7.11 -14.64
CA PRO A 410 14.77 7.50 -15.39
C PRO A 410 13.69 6.40 -15.30
N LEU A 411 12.44 6.77 -15.55
CA LEU A 411 11.25 5.90 -15.43
C LEU A 411 11.32 4.61 -16.29
N GLY A 412 12.23 4.54 -17.26
CA GLY A 412 12.46 3.41 -18.17
C GLY A 412 11.41 3.31 -19.27
N GLU A 413 11.68 2.49 -20.30
CA GLU A 413 10.77 2.32 -21.47
C GLU A 413 9.38 1.79 -21.07
N ASP A 414 9.31 0.92 -20.05
CA ASP A 414 8.05 0.36 -19.56
C ASP A 414 7.37 1.24 -18.50
N GLY A 415 7.99 2.37 -18.19
CA GLY A 415 7.69 3.22 -17.07
C GLY A 415 6.30 3.85 -17.10
N LEU A 416 5.95 4.47 -18.23
CA LEU A 416 4.61 5.04 -18.43
C LEU A 416 3.52 3.95 -18.31
N ARG A 417 3.77 2.75 -18.84
CA ARG A 417 2.84 1.61 -18.72
C ARG A 417 2.63 1.23 -17.24
N ARG A 418 3.67 1.27 -16.40
CA ARG A 418 3.54 1.01 -14.95
C ARG A 418 2.82 2.15 -14.23
N VAL A 419 3.12 3.41 -14.55
CA VAL A 419 2.39 4.57 -14.02
C VAL A 419 0.89 4.41 -14.28
N LEU A 420 0.50 4.18 -15.54
CA LEU A 420 -0.90 4.03 -15.92
C LEU A 420 -1.54 2.78 -15.30
N GLY A 421 -0.82 1.65 -15.28
CA GLY A 421 -1.31 0.43 -14.66
C GLY A 421 -1.53 0.54 -13.15
N SER A 422 -0.88 1.49 -12.48
CA SER A 422 -1.02 1.73 -11.04
C SER A 422 -2.20 2.62 -10.68
N ILE A 423 -2.81 3.29 -11.67
CA ILE A 423 -3.96 4.15 -11.43
C ILE A 423 -5.18 3.28 -11.05
N PRO A 424 -5.82 3.54 -9.90
CA PRO A 424 -6.80 2.65 -9.28
C PRO A 424 -8.23 2.84 -9.84
N TYR A 425 -8.34 3.19 -11.12
CA TYR A 425 -9.62 3.40 -11.79
C TYR A 425 -9.66 2.55 -13.05
N ALA A 426 -10.79 1.89 -13.32
CA ALA A 426 -10.94 1.04 -14.49
C ALA A 426 -11.17 1.86 -15.78
N ASP A 427 -11.73 3.05 -15.63
CA ASP A 427 -12.12 3.98 -16.69
C ASP A 427 -11.56 5.37 -16.37
N LEU A 428 -11.20 6.12 -17.42
CA LEU A 428 -10.83 7.52 -17.28
C LEU A 428 -11.96 8.35 -16.70
N ASP A 429 -13.21 8.09 -17.07
CA ASP A 429 -14.34 8.90 -16.57
C ASP A 429 -14.58 8.71 -15.07
N ALA A 430 -14.13 7.58 -14.51
CA ALA A 430 -14.17 7.30 -13.07
C ALA A 430 -13.08 8.04 -12.26
N VAL A 431 -12.08 8.64 -12.91
CA VAL A 431 -11.05 9.43 -12.23
C VAL A 431 -11.67 10.74 -11.73
N PRO A 432 -11.63 11.02 -10.41
CA PRO A 432 -12.36 12.16 -9.83
C PRO A 432 -11.73 13.53 -10.12
N TRP A 433 -10.51 13.57 -10.67
CA TRP A 433 -9.80 14.82 -10.98
C TRP A 433 -9.85 15.14 -12.48
N PRO A 434 -10.59 16.18 -12.90
CA PRO A 434 -10.74 16.53 -14.32
C PRO A 434 -9.41 16.79 -15.03
N GLU A 435 -8.45 17.44 -14.36
CA GLU A 435 -7.14 17.75 -14.94
C GLU A 435 -6.32 16.48 -15.19
N LEU A 436 -6.34 15.53 -14.24
CA LEU A 436 -5.70 14.24 -14.46
C LEU A 436 -6.34 13.49 -15.62
N ARG A 437 -7.69 13.51 -15.74
CA ARG A 437 -8.37 12.91 -16.90
C ARG A 437 -7.88 13.50 -18.22
N GLU A 438 -7.75 14.81 -18.29
CA GLU A 438 -7.25 15.49 -19.49
C GLU A 438 -5.82 15.08 -19.81
N ASP A 439 -4.93 15.07 -18.82
CA ASP A 439 -3.53 14.69 -19.00
C ASP A 439 -3.39 13.23 -19.46
N LEU A 440 -4.20 12.32 -18.90
CA LEU A 440 -4.24 10.92 -19.33
C LEU A 440 -4.72 10.75 -20.78
N ARG A 441 -5.74 11.52 -21.20
CA ARG A 441 -6.22 11.51 -22.60
C ARG A 441 -5.16 12.03 -23.57
N ARG A 442 -4.42 13.08 -23.20
CA ARG A 442 -3.31 13.64 -24.00
C ARG A 442 -2.16 12.66 -24.18
N LEU A 443 -1.95 11.80 -23.18
CA LEU A 443 -1.01 10.68 -23.25
C LEU A 443 -1.55 9.48 -24.02
N GLY A 444 -2.73 9.57 -24.64
CA GLY A 444 -3.33 8.52 -25.45
C GLY A 444 -3.95 7.37 -24.64
N ALA A 445 -4.15 7.53 -23.33
CA ALA A 445 -4.86 6.52 -22.56
C ALA A 445 -6.31 6.42 -23.08
N THR A 446 -6.69 5.23 -23.55
CA THR A 446 -8.08 4.90 -23.96
C THR A 446 -8.79 4.04 -22.92
N GLY A 447 -8.05 3.56 -21.93
CA GLY A 447 -8.49 2.77 -20.79
C GLY A 447 -7.34 2.63 -19.79
N LEU A 448 -7.67 2.30 -18.54
CA LEU A 448 -6.69 2.21 -17.44
C LEU A 448 -6.49 0.78 -16.93
N ARG A 449 -7.12 -0.22 -17.57
CA ARG A 449 -7.01 -1.60 -17.09
C ARG A 449 -5.61 -2.17 -17.29
N PRO A 450 -5.11 -2.97 -16.33
CA PRO A 450 -3.87 -3.73 -16.45
C PRO A 450 -3.92 -4.73 -17.62
N GLY A 451 -3.57 -4.29 -18.83
CA GLY A 451 -3.59 -5.13 -20.04
C GLY A 451 -3.82 -4.36 -21.34
N ASP A 452 -4.54 -3.24 -21.27
CA ASP A 452 -4.97 -2.46 -22.44
C ASP A 452 -3.90 -1.47 -22.93
N ALA A 453 -2.85 -1.23 -22.13
CA ALA A 453 -1.75 -0.31 -22.44
C ALA A 453 -0.81 -0.74 -23.59
N LYS A 454 -1.14 -1.81 -24.34
CA LYS A 454 -0.30 -2.32 -25.45
C LYS A 454 -0.14 -1.32 -26.61
N GLY A 455 -0.96 -0.27 -26.70
CA GLY A 455 -0.92 0.73 -27.77
C GLY A 455 0.02 1.93 -27.54
N LEU A 456 0.51 2.15 -26.32
CA LEU A 456 1.16 3.42 -25.94
C LEU A 456 2.68 3.46 -26.15
N ALA A 457 3.34 2.30 -26.18
CA ALA A 457 4.80 2.23 -26.33
C ALA A 457 5.31 2.72 -27.71
N GLY A 458 4.45 2.82 -28.72
CA GLY A 458 4.83 3.25 -30.06
C GLY A 458 5.04 4.75 -30.25
N GLN A 459 4.56 5.60 -29.33
CA GLN A 459 4.60 7.06 -29.51
C GLN A 459 5.80 7.76 -28.86
N GLN A 460 6.39 7.20 -27.79
CA GLN A 460 7.57 7.80 -27.14
C GLN A 460 8.85 7.65 -27.99
N ALA A 461 8.94 6.64 -28.86
CA ALA A 461 10.08 6.47 -29.77
C ALA A 461 10.13 7.50 -30.91
N LEU A 462 9.07 8.28 -31.12
CA LEU A 462 8.95 9.24 -32.25
C LEU A 462 9.17 10.71 -31.86
N GLN A 463 9.43 11.01 -30.58
CA GLN A 463 9.63 12.39 -30.10
C GLN A 463 11.08 12.69 -29.67
N GLY A 464 12.02 11.76 -29.90
CA GLY A 464 13.44 11.92 -29.53
C GLY A 464 14.39 12.25 -30.69
N GLY A 465 13.89 12.65 -31.86
CA GLY A 465 14.69 12.83 -33.08
C GLY A 465 14.62 14.25 -33.63
N ASP A 466 15.06 15.26 -32.88
CA ASP A 466 15.56 16.49 -33.49
C ASP A 466 17.03 16.25 -33.87
N GLU A 467 17.27 15.91 -35.13
CA GLU A 467 18.60 15.98 -35.73
C GLU A 467 19.13 17.42 -35.58
N PRO A 468 20.38 17.63 -35.14
CA PRO A 468 21.00 18.94 -35.26
C PRO A 468 21.22 19.23 -36.74
N THR A 469 20.47 20.17 -37.30
CA THR A 469 20.79 20.78 -38.60
C THR A 469 22.16 21.43 -38.51
N GLU A 470 23.18 20.74 -39.02
CA GLU A 470 24.49 21.33 -39.33
C GLU A 470 24.30 22.46 -40.33
N ALA A 471 24.66 23.68 -39.92
CA ALA A 471 24.80 24.81 -40.82
C ALA A 471 26.00 24.58 -41.77
N PRO A 472 25.88 24.89 -43.06
CA PRO A 472 26.99 24.72 -43.99
C PRO A 472 28.09 25.75 -43.68
N ALA A 473 29.29 25.25 -43.40
CA ALA A 473 30.50 26.05 -43.28
C ALA A 473 30.78 26.78 -44.61
N LYS A 474 30.74 28.12 -44.57
CA LYS A 474 31.34 28.96 -45.61
C LYS A 474 32.85 29.00 -45.40
N GLY A 475 33.59 28.65 -46.44
CA GLY A 475 35.02 28.38 -46.39
C GLY A 475 35.95 29.58 -46.16
N ARG A 476 37.22 29.21 -45.94
CA ARG A 476 38.40 29.76 -46.60
C ARG A 476 39.46 28.68 -46.66
#